data_AF-A0A955Q140-F1
#
_entry.id   AF-A0A955Q140-F1
#
_cell.length_a   1.000
_cell.length_b   1.000
_cell.length_c   1.000
_cell.angle_alpha   90.00
_cell.angle_beta   90.00
_cell.angle_gamma   90.00
#
_symmetry.space_group_name_H-M   'P 1'
#
loop_
_entity.id
_entity.type
_entity.pdbx_description
1 polymer ?
#
loop_
_entity_poly.entity_id
_entity_poly.type
_entity_poly.pdbx_seq_one_letter_code
_entity_poly.pdbx_strand_id
1 'polypeptide(L)'
;MVPGLALALVGCIALLWIPVPSHTILLKAFYDFCHFPLFGAVAILLLYLVRQLGEPRGWSVGRQYGTACIGAVTLGALTEGVQSLSSGRFAEWADLYRDVSGAVAALGFSVTYDARFTGRVATWRLAPRKHLVHAGVGLLVVIALSPVVAWTYAYWDRATRFPSLVQFSSAWEMVFVKGNDCTIQIVPPPSS
;
A
#
# COMPACT_ATOMS: atom_id res chain seq x y z
N MET A 1 -27.41 -2.90 -8.84
CA MET A 1 -26.10 -2.25 -8.57
C MET A 1 -25.28 -2.98 -7.52
N VAL A 2 -25.85 -3.34 -6.36
CA VAL A 2 -25.17 -4.17 -5.31
C VAL A 2 -24.39 -5.38 -5.84
N PRO A 3 -24.97 -6.28 -6.68
CA PRO A 3 -24.23 -7.46 -7.16
C PRO A 3 -22.98 -7.12 -7.99
N GLY A 4 -23.01 -6.02 -8.76
CA GLY A 4 -21.84 -5.57 -9.53
C GLY A 4 -20.71 -5.04 -8.63
N LEU A 5 -21.05 -4.32 -7.54
CA LEU A 5 -20.07 -3.86 -6.56
C LEU A 5 -19.46 -5.02 -5.77
N ALA A 6 -20.28 -6.01 -5.39
CA ALA A 6 -19.80 -7.21 -4.74
C ALA A 6 -18.84 -8.00 -5.65
N LEU A 7 -19.18 -8.14 -6.93
CA LEU A 7 -18.30 -8.79 -7.91
C LEU A 7 -16.98 -8.03 -8.09
N ALA A 8 -17.02 -6.70 -8.17
CA ALA A 8 -15.82 -5.88 -8.26
C ALA A 8 -14.94 -6.00 -7.01
N LEU A 9 -15.54 -6.05 -5.82
CA LEU A 9 -14.83 -6.25 -4.56
C LEU A 9 -14.15 -7.63 -4.52
N VAL A 10 -14.88 -8.69 -4.89
CA VAL A 10 -14.32 -10.05 -5.00
C VAL A 10 -13.19 -10.08 -6.02
N GLY A 11 -13.35 -9.41 -7.16
CA GLY A 11 -12.30 -9.30 -8.18
C GLY A 11 -11.04 -8.62 -7.64
N CYS A 12 -11.18 -7.51 -6.92
CA CYS A 12 -10.05 -6.82 -6.29
C CYS A 12 -9.33 -7.71 -5.27
N ILE A 13 -10.09 -8.41 -4.43
CA ILE A 13 -9.53 -9.35 -3.46
C ILE A 13 -8.78 -10.44 -4.23
N ALA A 14 -9.40 -11.10 -5.21
CA ALA A 14 -8.79 -12.19 -5.96
C ALA A 14 -7.44 -11.84 -6.62
N LEU A 15 -7.18 -10.57 -6.95
CA LEU A 15 -5.88 -10.12 -7.47
C LEU A 15 -4.71 -10.39 -6.51
N LEU A 16 -4.95 -10.41 -5.19
CA LEU A 16 -3.92 -10.70 -4.18
C LEU A 16 -3.50 -12.19 -4.17
N TRP A 17 -4.24 -13.07 -4.86
CA TRP A 17 -3.96 -14.51 -4.95
C TRP A 17 -3.26 -14.88 -6.27
N ILE A 18 -3.04 -13.92 -7.17
CA ILE A 18 -2.32 -14.18 -8.40
C ILE A 18 -0.84 -14.35 -8.04
N PRO A 19 -0.25 -15.55 -8.23
CA PRO A 19 1.15 -15.77 -7.94
C PRO A 19 1.98 -14.94 -8.92
N VAL A 20 2.66 -13.91 -8.42
CA VAL A 20 3.60 -13.15 -9.24
C VAL A 20 4.95 -13.84 -9.16
N PRO A 21 5.56 -14.22 -10.31
CA PRO A 21 6.90 -14.76 -10.32
C PRO A 21 7.90 -13.68 -9.90
N SER A 22 8.20 -13.59 -8.61
CA SER A 22 9.11 -12.61 -8.03
C SER A 22 10.57 -13.02 -8.24
N HIS A 23 10.98 -13.12 -9.51
CA HIS A 23 12.36 -13.46 -9.89
C HIS A 23 13.35 -12.32 -9.59
N THR A 24 12.86 -11.09 -9.39
CA THR A 24 13.69 -9.92 -9.08
C THR A 24 13.14 -9.15 -7.88
N ILE A 25 14.02 -8.47 -7.16
CA ILE A 25 13.65 -7.67 -5.99
C ILE A 25 12.82 -6.46 -6.40
N LEU A 26 13.09 -5.89 -7.57
CA LEU A 26 12.29 -4.81 -8.14
C LEU A 26 10.84 -5.23 -8.40
N LEU A 27 10.63 -6.42 -8.98
CA LEU A 27 9.27 -6.90 -9.24
C LEU A 27 8.51 -7.17 -7.93
N LYS A 28 9.20 -7.69 -6.90
CA LYS A 28 8.62 -7.78 -5.55
C LYS A 28 8.22 -6.40 -5.02
N ALA A 29 9.11 -5.41 -5.08
CA ALA A 29 8.82 -4.06 -4.59
C ALA A 29 7.64 -3.41 -5.33
N PHE A 30 7.52 -3.63 -6.63
CA PHE A 30 6.38 -3.16 -7.43
C PHE A 30 5.08 -3.85 -7.02
N TYR A 31 5.11 -5.17 -6.81
CA TYR A 31 3.96 -5.92 -6.33
C TYR A 31 3.50 -5.47 -4.92
N ASP A 32 4.46 -5.27 -4.02
CA ASP A 32 4.19 -4.75 -2.68
C ASP A 32 3.56 -3.35 -2.77
N PHE A 33 4.01 -2.48 -3.70
CA PHE A 33 3.38 -1.18 -3.95
C PHE A 33 1.94 -1.29 -4.44
N CYS A 34 1.62 -2.28 -5.29
CA CYS A 34 0.26 -2.46 -5.84
C CYS A 34 -0.82 -2.72 -4.77
N HIS A 35 -0.45 -3.17 -3.57
CA HIS A 35 -1.37 -3.30 -2.44
C HIS A 35 -1.99 -1.95 -2.06
N PHE A 36 -1.19 -0.88 -2.11
CA PHE A 36 -1.65 0.47 -1.74
C PHE A 36 -2.84 0.96 -2.60
N PRO A 37 -2.75 1.05 -3.94
CA PRO A 37 -3.89 1.46 -4.77
C PRO A 37 -5.02 0.41 -4.75
N LEU A 38 -4.70 -0.88 -4.62
CA LEU A 38 -5.71 -1.93 -4.56
C LEU A 38 -6.61 -1.79 -3.33
N PHE A 39 -6.03 -1.62 -2.14
CA PHE A 39 -6.78 -1.40 -0.91
C PHE A 39 -7.49 -0.04 -0.90
N GLY A 40 -6.94 0.95 -1.60
CA GLY A 40 -7.66 2.19 -1.91
C GLY A 40 -8.97 1.91 -2.68
N ALA A 41 -8.90 1.11 -3.75
CA ALA A 41 -10.08 0.73 -4.54
C ALA A 41 -11.09 -0.09 -3.72
N VAL A 42 -10.61 -1.07 -2.96
CA VAL A 42 -11.41 -1.88 -2.02
C VAL A 42 -12.16 -0.99 -1.03
N ALA A 43 -11.48 -0.02 -0.41
CA ALA A 43 -12.10 0.88 0.56
C ALA A 43 -13.21 1.74 -0.07
N ILE A 44 -13.02 2.20 -1.32
CA ILE A 44 -14.05 2.94 -2.06
C ILE A 44 -15.24 2.04 -2.43
N LEU A 45 -15.00 0.80 -2.87
CA LEU A 45 -16.07 -0.17 -3.14
C LEU A 45 -16.88 -0.48 -1.88
N LEU A 46 -16.20 -0.68 -0.75
CA LEU A 46 -16.83 -0.85 0.55
C LEU A 46 -17.66 0.38 0.95
N LEU A 47 -17.16 1.59 0.72
CA LEU A 47 -17.93 2.82 0.95
C LEU A 47 -19.22 2.86 0.11
N TYR A 48 -19.16 2.46 -1.16
CA TYR A 48 -20.37 2.38 -2.00
C TYR A 48 -21.36 1.32 -1.51
N LEU A 49 -20.87 0.15 -1.10
CA LEU A 49 -21.72 -0.91 -0.52
C LEU A 49 -22.37 -0.44 0.78
N VAL A 50 -21.59 0.15 1.68
CA VAL A 50 -22.08 0.70 2.96
C VAL A 50 -23.10 1.82 2.72
N ARG A 51 -22.92 2.66 1.70
CA ARG A 51 -23.91 3.67 1.31
C ARG A 51 -25.23 3.04 0.89
N GLN A 52 -25.21 2.05 0.00
CA GLN A 52 -26.44 1.37 -0.46
C GLN A 52 -27.17 0.64 0.69
N LEU A 53 -26.42 0.11 1.66
CA LEU A 53 -27.00 -0.60 2.82
C LEU A 53 -27.38 0.32 3.99
N GLY A 54 -26.75 1.49 4.08
CA GLY A 54 -26.86 2.42 5.20
C GLY A 54 -27.78 3.60 4.94
N GLU A 55 -27.93 4.05 3.69
CA GLU A 55 -28.87 5.11 3.30
C GLU A 55 -30.33 4.76 3.65
N PRO A 56 -30.84 3.56 3.34
CA PRO A 56 -32.20 3.16 3.75
C PRO A 56 -32.38 3.12 5.28
N ARG A 57 -31.28 3.05 6.03
CA ARG A 57 -31.25 2.96 7.50
C ARG A 57 -30.90 4.29 8.17
N GLY A 58 -30.76 5.38 7.40
CA GLY A 58 -30.46 6.71 7.93
C GLY A 58 -29.06 6.86 8.56
N TRP A 59 -28.07 6.08 8.12
CA TRP A 59 -26.71 6.21 8.67
C TRP A 59 -26.07 7.55 8.32
N SER A 60 -25.43 8.18 9.31
CA SER A 60 -24.66 9.41 9.08
C SER A 60 -23.48 9.16 8.12
N VAL A 61 -23.09 10.18 7.35
CA VAL A 61 -21.99 10.08 6.38
C VAL A 61 -20.68 9.66 7.08
N GLY A 62 -20.39 10.22 8.26
CA GLY A 62 -19.23 9.82 9.05
C GLY A 62 -19.24 8.34 9.43
N ARG A 63 -20.40 7.77 9.79
CA ARG A 63 -20.55 6.34 10.07
C ARG A 63 -20.31 5.50 8.82
N GLN A 64 -20.76 5.96 7.64
CA GLN A 64 -20.51 5.26 6.37
C GLN A 64 -19.01 5.16 6.06
N TYR A 65 -18.27 6.27 6.20
CA TYR A 65 -16.81 6.27 6.04
C TYR A 65 -16.10 5.43 7.10
N GLY A 66 -16.51 5.54 8.37
CA GLY A 66 -15.94 4.75 9.46
C GLY A 66 -16.13 3.24 9.25
N THR A 67 -17.33 2.80 8.88
CA THR A 67 -17.60 1.39 8.59
C THR A 67 -16.84 0.90 7.35
N ALA A 68 -16.73 1.71 6.30
CA ALA A 68 -15.91 1.37 5.13
C ALA A 68 -14.42 1.22 5.49
N CYS A 69 -13.89 2.13 6.31
CA CYS A 69 -12.51 2.07 6.78
C CYS A 69 -12.26 0.82 7.63
N ILE A 70 -13.11 0.55 8.63
CA ILE A 70 -13.00 -0.64 9.47
C ILE A 70 -13.10 -1.90 8.60
N GLY A 71 -14.02 -1.93 7.64
CA GLY A 71 -14.14 -3.04 6.69
C GLY A 71 -12.88 -3.28 5.89
N ALA A 72 -12.26 -2.22 5.35
CA ALA A 72 -11.02 -2.33 4.59
C ALA A 72 -9.83 -2.81 5.44
N VAL A 73 -9.68 -2.27 6.66
CA VAL A 73 -8.63 -2.68 7.61
C VAL A 73 -8.79 -4.14 8.02
N THR A 74 -10.01 -4.54 8.38
CA THR A 74 -10.31 -5.94 8.74
C THR A 74 -10.03 -6.87 7.56
N LEU A 75 -10.41 -6.46 6.35
CA LEU A 75 -10.16 -7.26 5.16
C LEU A 75 -8.65 -7.41 4.91
N GLY A 76 -7.85 -6.35 5.03
CA GLY A 76 -6.39 -6.40 4.90
C GLY A 76 -5.73 -7.30 5.96
N ALA A 77 -6.17 -7.19 7.22
CA ALA A 77 -5.71 -8.06 8.28
C ALA A 77 -6.06 -9.55 8.02
N LEU A 78 -7.25 -9.80 7.46
CA LEU A 78 -7.67 -11.16 7.09
C LEU A 78 -6.89 -11.68 5.88
N THR A 79 -6.63 -10.87 4.86
CA THR A 79 -5.87 -11.28 3.69
C THR A 79 -4.43 -11.62 4.06
N GLU A 80 -3.80 -10.78 4.88
CA GLU A 80 -2.45 -11.03 5.40
C GLU A 80 -2.41 -12.29 6.27
N GLY A 81 -3.41 -12.46 7.16
CA GLY A 81 -3.54 -13.64 8.01
C GLY A 81 -3.66 -14.93 7.19
N VAL A 82 -4.51 -14.95 6.18
CA VAL A 82 -4.69 -16.11 5.28
C VAL A 82 -3.42 -16.38 4.46
N GLN A 83 -2.78 -15.34 3.94
CA GLN A 83 -1.53 -15.46 3.18
C GLN A 83 -0.39 -15.99 4.06
N SER A 84 -0.30 -15.58 5.32
CA SER A 84 0.72 -16.09 6.26
C SER A 84 0.60 -17.60 6.52
N LEU A 85 -0.64 -18.12 6.57
CA LEU A 85 -0.91 -19.55 6.76
C LEU A 85 -0.60 -20.40 5.52
N SER A 86 -0.75 -19.82 4.33
CA SER A 86 -0.65 -20.54 3.05
C SER A 86 0.74 -20.48 2.43
N SER A 87 1.52 -19.43 2.69
CA SER A 87 2.79 -19.17 2.00
C SER A 87 4.05 -19.50 2.82
N GLY A 88 3.90 -19.85 4.11
CA GLY A 88 5.05 -20.00 5.01
C GLY A 88 5.84 -18.70 5.24
N ARG A 89 5.37 -17.56 4.71
CA ARG A 89 5.86 -16.23 5.09
C ARG A 89 5.29 -15.86 6.45
N PHE A 90 6.15 -15.38 7.33
CA PHE A 90 5.71 -14.64 8.51
C PHE A 90 4.96 -13.39 8.04
N ALA A 91 3.81 -13.11 8.66
CA ALA A 91 3.04 -11.90 8.38
C ALA A 91 3.96 -10.68 8.43
N GLU A 92 4.10 -9.99 7.29
CA GLU A 92 4.93 -8.81 7.20
C GLU A 92 4.05 -7.64 7.62
N TRP A 93 4.26 -7.11 8.82
CA TRP A 93 3.58 -5.89 9.29
C TRP A 93 3.63 -4.73 8.28
N ALA A 94 4.61 -4.74 7.37
CA ALA A 94 4.74 -3.83 6.25
C ALA A 94 3.59 -3.94 5.23
N ASP A 95 3.08 -5.15 4.96
CA ASP A 95 1.99 -5.38 4.01
C ASP A 95 0.66 -4.86 4.59
N LEU A 96 0.37 -5.16 5.86
CA LEU A 96 -0.77 -4.56 6.58
C LEU A 96 -0.71 -3.03 6.60
N TYR A 97 0.47 -2.44 6.82
CA TYR A 97 0.62 -0.97 6.79
C TYR A 97 0.29 -0.38 5.42
N ARG A 98 0.68 -1.04 4.32
CA ARG A 98 0.36 -0.60 2.95
C ARG A 98 -1.13 -0.66 2.68
N ASP A 99 -1.80 -1.73 3.13
CA ASP A 99 -3.24 -1.90 2.98
C ASP A 99 -4.01 -0.80 3.72
N VAL A 100 -3.65 -0.56 4.98
CA VAL A 100 -4.27 0.48 5.82
C VAL A 100 -4.03 1.87 5.23
N SER A 101 -2.78 2.18 4.86
CA SER A 101 -2.43 3.49 4.31
C SER A 101 -3.12 3.75 2.96
N GLY A 102 -3.24 2.75 2.09
CA GLY A 102 -3.99 2.83 0.84
C GLY A 102 -5.48 3.12 1.05
N ALA A 103 -6.10 2.39 1.98
CA ALA A 103 -7.51 2.59 2.35
C ALA A 103 -7.75 4.00 2.93
N VAL A 104 -6.90 4.43 3.88
CA VAL A 104 -6.98 5.76 4.51
C VAL A 104 -6.77 6.87 3.48
N ALA A 105 -5.79 6.71 2.58
CA ALA A 105 -5.52 7.70 1.53
C ALA A 105 -6.72 7.87 0.59
N ALA A 106 -7.31 6.77 0.11
CA ALA A 106 -8.45 6.81 -0.80
C ALA A 106 -9.71 7.38 -0.14
N LEU A 107 -10.03 6.95 1.08
CA LEU A 107 -11.18 7.46 1.84
C LEU A 107 -10.99 8.93 2.23
N GLY A 108 -9.80 9.31 2.70
CA GLY A 108 -9.46 10.69 3.03
C GLY A 108 -9.58 11.61 1.81
N PHE A 109 -9.05 11.19 0.66
CA PHE A 109 -9.22 11.92 -0.59
C PHE A 109 -10.70 12.04 -0.98
N SER A 110 -11.46 10.93 -0.93
CA SER A 110 -12.89 10.88 -1.24
C SER A 110 -13.72 11.83 -0.36
N VAL A 111 -13.38 11.92 0.94
CA VAL A 111 -14.05 12.82 1.90
C VAL A 111 -13.99 14.29 1.45
N THR A 112 -12.90 14.70 0.79
CA THR A 112 -12.76 16.09 0.32
C THR A 112 -13.73 16.45 -0.81
N TYR A 113 -14.22 15.45 -1.55
CA TYR A 113 -15.14 15.62 -2.69
C TYR A 113 -16.60 15.23 -2.37
N ASP A 114 -16.89 14.63 -1.21
CA ASP A 114 -18.25 14.24 -0.84
C ASP A 114 -19.14 15.43 -0.42
N ALA A 115 -20.11 15.78 -1.27
CA ALA A 115 -21.10 16.83 -1.04
C ALA A 115 -22.12 16.53 0.07
N ARG A 116 -22.20 15.28 0.54
CA ARG A 116 -23.19 14.85 1.55
C ARG A 116 -22.82 15.29 2.96
N PHE A 117 -21.58 15.70 3.21
CA PHE A 117 -21.20 16.29 4.49
C PHE A 117 -21.75 17.71 4.62
N THR A 118 -22.61 17.91 5.62
CA THR A 118 -23.18 19.22 5.99
C THR A 118 -22.61 19.72 7.33
N GLY A 119 -22.81 21.01 7.66
CA GLY A 119 -22.44 21.59 8.96
C GLY A 119 -20.93 21.77 9.19
N ARG A 120 -20.44 21.51 10.41
CA ARG A 120 -19.02 21.70 10.80
C ARG A 120 -18.03 20.86 10.00
N VAL A 121 -18.46 19.79 9.33
CA VAL A 121 -17.59 18.98 8.46
C VAL A 121 -17.55 19.54 7.04
N ALA A 122 -18.57 20.30 6.62
CA ALA A 122 -18.52 21.04 5.36
C ALA A 122 -17.43 22.13 5.40
N THR A 123 -17.19 22.76 6.56
CA THR A 123 -16.09 23.72 6.73
C THR A 123 -14.71 23.06 6.72
N TRP A 124 -14.59 21.75 6.97
CA TRP A 124 -13.33 21.01 6.77
C TRP A 124 -12.95 20.85 5.30
N ARG A 125 -13.90 21.06 4.37
CA ARG A 125 -13.66 21.05 2.92
C ARG A 125 -13.14 22.39 2.40
N LEU A 126 -13.07 23.42 3.25
CA LEU A 126 -12.57 24.73 2.89
C LEU A 126 -11.07 24.68 2.53
N ALA A 127 -10.68 25.64 1.70
CA ALA A 127 -9.41 25.69 0.97
C ALA A 127 -8.16 25.36 1.81
N PRO A 128 -7.94 25.77 3.07
CA PRO A 128 -6.68 25.42 3.73
C PRO A 128 -6.60 23.93 4.15
N ARG A 129 -7.71 23.34 4.62
CA ARG A 129 -7.70 21.97 5.17
C ARG A 129 -7.73 20.90 4.09
N LYS A 130 -8.39 21.17 2.96
CA LYS A 130 -8.36 20.31 1.78
C LYS A 130 -6.94 20.09 1.28
N HIS A 131 -6.13 21.15 1.23
CA HIS A 131 -4.72 21.04 0.82
C HIS A 131 -3.89 20.19 1.78
N LEU A 132 -4.14 20.27 3.09
CA LEU A 132 -3.47 19.39 4.07
C LEU A 132 -3.80 17.91 3.85
N VAL A 133 -5.06 17.59 3.58
CA VAL A 133 -5.46 16.20 3.26
C VAL A 133 -4.78 15.73 1.98
N HIS A 134 -4.76 16.55 0.93
CA HIS A 134 -4.09 16.20 -0.32
C HIS A 134 -2.57 16.03 -0.14
N ALA A 135 -1.93 16.91 0.65
CA ALA A 135 -0.52 16.79 0.97
C ALA A 135 -0.23 15.49 1.75
N GLY A 136 -1.09 15.14 2.72
CA GLY A 136 -1.00 13.87 3.44
C GLY A 136 -1.15 12.66 2.52
N VAL A 137 -2.14 12.67 1.63
CA VAL A 137 -2.32 11.61 0.61
C VAL A 137 -1.10 11.52 -0.31
N GLY A 138 -0.59 12.66 -0.79
CA GLY A 138 0.61 12.70 -1.62
C GLY A 138 1.84 12.14 -0.90
N LEU A 139 2.01 12.46 0.38
CA LEU A 139 3.07 11.91 1.21
C LEU A 139 2.95 10.39 1.35
N LEU A 140 1.75 9.86 1.61
CA LEU A 140 1.51 8.41 1.68
C LEU A 140 1.87 7.71 0.36
N VAL A 141 1.50 8.30 -0.77
CA VAL A 141 1.86 7.78 -2.10
C VAL A 141 3.37 7.77 -2.30
N VAL A 142 4.06 8.86 -1.94
CA VAL A 142 5.53 8.95 -2.03
C VAL A 142 6.20 7.89 -1.15
N ILE A 143 5.73 7.72 0.09
CA ILE A 143 6.25 6.70 1.00
C ILE A 143 6.04 5.30 0.42
N ALA A 144 4.84 4.99 -0.07
CA ALA A 144 4.52 3.70 -0.66
C ALA A 144 5.35 3.40 -1.94
N LEU A 145 5.59 4.41 -2.76
CA LEU A 145 6.35 4.30 -4.01
C LEU A 145 7.87 4.27 -3.81
N SER A 146 8.36 4.76 -2.66
CA SER A 146 9.79 4.89 -2.39
C SER A 146 10.62 3.61 -2.59
N PRO A 147 10.17 2.38 -2.23
CA PRO A 147 10.96 1.18 -2.45
C PRO A 147 11.10 0.86 -3.94
N VAL A 148 10.05 1.10 -4.73
CA VAL A 148 10.08 0.89 -6.18
C VAL A 148 11.13 1.81 -6.80
N VAL A 149 11.09 3.10 -6.47
CA VAL A 149 12.06 4.08 -7.00
C VAL A 149 13.49 3.74 -6.59
N ALA A 150 13.70 3.37 -5.32
CA ALA A 150 15.02 2.99 -4.83
C ALA A 150 15.58 1.76 -5.56
N TRP A 151 14.77 0.72 -5.75
CA TRP A 151 15.19 -0.46 -6.50
C TRP A 151 15.37 -0.18 -7.98
N THR A 152 14.50 0.60 -8.61
CA THR A 152 14.67 1.03 -10.01
C THR A 152 16.01 1.73 -10.18
N TYR A 153 16.36 2.65 -9.28
CA TYR A 153 17.64 3.34 -9.30
C TYR A 153 18.81 2.37 -9.11
N ALA A 154 18.73 1.44 -8.14
CA ALA A 154 19.79 0.47 -7.89
C ALA A 154 20.03 -0.46 -9.10
N TYR A 155 18.96 -0.89 -9.78
CA TYR A 155 19.07 -1.67 -11.01
C TYR A 155 19.61 -0.84 -12.19
N TRP A 156 19.22 0.44 -12.30
CA TRP A 156 19.76 1.36 -13.29
C TRP A 156 21.26 1.57 -13.10
N ASP A 157 21.69 1.95 -11.89
CA ASP A 157 23.10 2.17 -11.55
C ASP A 157 23.94 0.93 -11.87
N ARG A 158 23.44 -0.27 -11.52
CA ARG A 158 24.08 -1.54 -11.87
C ARG A 158 24.19 -1.76 -13.38
N ALA A 159 23.17 -1.40 -14.16
CA ALA A 159 23.19 -1.56 -15.61
C ALA A 159 24.16 -0.60 -16.32
N THR A 160 24.47 0.54 -15.71
CA THR A 160 25.44 1.52 -16.24
C THR A 160 26.89 1.22 -15.89
N ARG A 161 27.16 0.31 -14.94
CA ARG A 161 28.50 -0.09 -14.52
C ARG A 161 28.98 -1.31 -15.29
N PHE A 162 30.30 -1.52 -15.31
CA PHE A 162 30.88 -2.74 -15.87
C PHE A 162 30.31 -3.98 -15.16
N PRO A 163 30.05 -5.10 -15.87
CA PRO A 163 29.47 -6.29 -15.26
C PRO A 163 30.38 -6.86 -14.18
N SER A 164 30.07 -6.54 -12.92
CA SER A 164 30.72 -7.09 -11.74
C SER A 164 29.68 -7.69 -10.81
N LEU A 165 30.05 -8.75 -10.11
CA LEU A 165 29.16 -9.38 -9.15
C LEU A 165 28.87 -8.45 -7.96
N VAL A 166 29.91 -7.83 -7.38
CA VAL A 166 29.88 -6.81 -6.32
C VAL A 166 31.25 -6.11 -6.28
N GLN A 167 31.32 -4.80 -6.03
CA GLN A 167 32.58 -4.05 -5.85
C GLN A 167 32.71 -3.40 -4.46
N PHE A 168 31.66 -3.43 -3.64
CA PHE A 168 31.59 -2.82 -2.30
C PHE A 168 31.93 -1.32 -2.27
N SER A 169 31.87 -0.65 -3.42
CA SER A 169 32.31 0.74 -3.60
C SER A 169 31.16 1.75 -3.48
N SER A 170 29.91 1.27 -3.40
CA SER A 170 28.69 2.08 -3.40
C SER A 170 27.65 1.56 -2.42
N ALA A 171 26.97 2.46 -1.71
CA ALA A 171 25.84 2.12 -0.85
C ALA A 171 24.70 1.43 -1.62
N TRP A 172 24.55 1.70 -2.92
CA TRP A 172 23.53 1.09 -3.77
C TRP A 172 23.83 -0.38 -4.12
N GLU A 173 25.11 -0.75 -4.18
CA GLU A 173 25.50 -2.15 -4.35
C GLU A 173 25.20 -2.98 -3.10
N MET A 174 25.40 -2.37 -1.92
CA MET A 174 25.14 -3.02 -0.63
C MET A 174 23.69 -3.44 -0.45
N VAL A 175 22.73 -2.81 -1.14
CA VAL A 175 21.30 -3.18 -1.06
C VAL A 175 21.06 -4.60 -1.62
N PHE A 176 21.91 -5.07 -2.54
CA PHE A 176 21.87 -6.44 -3.07
C PHE A 176 22.55 -7.48 -2.17
N VAL A 177 23.32 -7.05 -1.17
CA VAL A 177 24.05 -7.94 -0.26
C VAL A 177 23.19 -8.22 0.97
N LYS A 178 22.68 -9.46 1.10
CA LYS A 178 21.89 -9.90 2.25
C LYS A 178 22.54 -11.13 2.90
N GLY A 179 22.82 -11.02 4.20
CA GLY A 179 23.20 -12.16 5.02
C GLY A 179 21.95 -12.77 5.63
N ASN A 180 21.48 -13.90 5.09
CA ASN A 180 20.28 -14.55 5.63
C ASN A 180 20.57 -15.27 6.95
N ASP A 181 21.81 -15.72 7.18
CA ASP A 181 22.24 -16.45 8.38
C ASP A 181 23.67 -16.06 8.82
N CYS A 182 24.16 -14.91 8.37
CA CYS A 182 25.52 -14.46 8.65
C CYS A 182 25.59 -12.96 8.88
N THR A 183 26.46 -12.55 9.80
CA THR A 183 26.72 -11.14 10.07
C THR A 183 27.67 -10.61 9.01
N ILE A 184 27.22 -9.64 8.22
CA ILE A 184 28.07 -8.97 7.24
C ILE A 184 28.96 -7.97 8.00
N GLN A 185 30.27 -8.15 7.93
CA GLN A 185 31.25 -7.22 8.49
C GLN A 185 32.20 -6.75 7.39
N ILE A 186 32.40 -5.44 7.30
CA ILE A 186 33.45 -4.85 6.46
C ILE A 186 34.76 -4.93 7.26
N VAL A 187 35.68 -5.79 6.82
CA VAL A 187 37.00 -5.95 7.45
C VAL A 187 38.07 -5.19 6.65
N PRO A 188 39.08 -4.60 7.32
CA PRO A 188 40.19 -3.96 6.64
C PRO A 188 41.00 -4.99 5.81
N PRO A 189 41.70 -4.54 4.75
CA PRO A 189 42.56 -5.43 3.98
C PRO A 189 43.66 -6.03 4.86
N PRO A 190 44.15 -7.26 4.56
CA PRO A 190 45.23 -7.87 5.31
C PRO A 190 46.47 -6.97 5.30
N SER A 191 47.10 -6.80 6.46
CA SER A 191 48.38 -6.09 6.56
C SER A 191 49.44 -6.89 5.81
N SER A 192 49.99 -6.30 4.75
CA SER A 192 51.14 -6.81 3.99
C SER A 192 52.39 -6.89 4.85
#